data_AF-A0A5E4IZ46-F1
#
_entry.id   AF-A0A5E4IZ46-F1
#
_cell.length_a   1.000
_cell.length_b   1.000
_cell.length_c   1.000
_cell.angle_alpha   90.00
_cell.angle_beta   90.00
_cell.angle_gamma   90.00
#
_symmetry.space_group_name_H-M   'P 1'
#
loop_
_entity.id
_entity.type
_entity.pdbx_description
1 polymer ?
#
loop_
_entity_poly.entity_id
_entity_poly.type
_entity_poly.pdbx_seq_one_letter_code
_entity_poly.pdbx_strand_id
1 'polypeptide(L)'
;MEVAAIHRSLFKLTGLTIALLLIIPFAASGQSGQLFLNVYVDDSSARKALVVGNMDDPSGLAFLNSSEHIYEENGQLYAATDSLLKEDDLGWKLDFPVSGHYDEYHAVFYIPGGYELRQINCSQGLEVLSSSYNGTLVLDVQGFDLIDPAVSLSYRAA
;
A
#
# COMPACT_ATOMS: atom_id res chain seq x y z
N MET A 1 -2.03 -13.04 -79.11
CA MET A 1 -1.24 -14.24 -78.82
C MET A 1 0.22 -13.83 -78.92
N GLU A 2 0.84 -13.48 -77.81
CA GLU A 2 2.31 -13.41 -77.70
C GLU A 2 2.65 -13.55 -76.22
N VAL A 3 3.53 -14.49 -75.91
CA VAL A 3 3.98 -14.83 -74.55
C VAL A 3 5.48 -14.61 -74.49
N ALA A 4 5.89 -13.96 -73.39
CA ALA A 4 7.18 -13.97 -72.73
C ALA A 4 8.37 -13.21 -73.34
N ALA A 5 8.89 -12.26 -72.56
CA ALA A 5 10.27 -12.36 -72.06
C ALA A 5 10.41 -11.56 -70.75
N ILE A 6 10.94 -12.25 -69.73
CA ILE A 6 11.34 -11.70 -68.43
C ILE A 6 12.77 -11.17 -68.58
N HIS A 7 13.06 -9.95 -68.12
CA HIS A 7 14.41 -9.62 -67.67
C HIS A 7 14.38 -8.73 -66.43
N ARG A 8 15.06 -9.23 -65.39
CA ARG A 8 15.19 -8.63 -64.06
C ARG A 8 15.96 -7.31 -64.14
N SER A 9 15.56 -6.32 -63.34
CA SER A 9 16.46 -5.27 -62.88
C SER A 9 16.24 -5.01 -61.39
N LEU A 10 17.37 -4.92 -60.71
CA LEU A 10 17.63 -4.90 -59.28
C LEU A 10 17.32 -3.53 -58.67
N PHE A 11 16.82 -3.55 -57.42
CA PHE A 11 17.03 -2.56 -56.35
C PHE A 11 16.93 -1.06 -56.67
N LYS A 12 16.00 -0.36 -55.99
CA LYS A 12 16.33 0.66 -54.97
C LYS A 12 15.19 0.75 -53.94
N LEU A 13 15.42 0.21 -52.73
CA LEU A 13 14.64 0.58 -51.55
C LEU A 13 15.10 1.99 -51.15
N THR A 14 14.33 3.02 -51.47
CA THR A 14 14.49 4.36 -50.90
C THR A 14 13.35 4.57 -49.93
N GLY A 15 13.71 4.64 -48.65
CA GLY A 15 12.78 4.69 -47.53
C GLY A 15 11.94 5.95 -47.49
N LEU A 16 10.79 5.82 -46.82
CA LEU A 16 10.08 6.94 -46.23
C LEU A 16 9.80 6.55 -44.78
N THR A 17 10.57 7.15 -43.87
CA THR A 17 10.43 7.07 -42.43
C THR A 17 9.09 7.67 -42.02
N ILE A 18 8.18 6.85 -41.49
CA ILE A 18 7.01 7.34 -40.77
C ILE A 18 7.48 7.68 -39.35
N ALA A 19 7.70 8.96 -39.08
CA ALA A 19 7.86 9.44 -37.72
C ALA A 19 6.47 9.48 -37.06
N LEU A 20 6.09 8.38 -36.40
CA LEU A 20 4.93 8.35 -35.53
C LEU A 20 5.29 9.15 -34.26
N LEU A 21 4.80 10.38 -34.19
CA LEU A 21 4.94 11.24 -33.02
C LEU A 21 4.04 10.68 -31.90
N LEU A 22 4.61 9.81 -31.05
CA LEU A 22 3.99 9.46 -29.78
C LEU A 22 4.05 10.69 -28.88
N ILE A 23 2.93 11.40 -28.78
CA ILE A 23 2.72 12.37 -27.70
C ILE A 23 2.60 11.53 -26.44
N ILE A 24 3.73 11.29 -25.77
CA ILE A 24 3.72 10.72 -24.42
C ILE A 24 3.14 11.83 -23.54
N PRO A 25 1.94 11.68 -22.94
CA PRO A 25 1.58 12.57 -21.86
C PRO A 25 2.65 12.37 -20.78
N PHE A 26 3.39 13.44 -20.47
CA PHE A 26 4.14 13.48 -19.23
C PHE A 26 3.11 13.25 -18.13
N ALA A 27 3.05 12.04 -17.59
CA ALA A 27 2.46 11.83 -16.28
C ALA A 27 3.21 12.82 -15.38
N ALA A 28 2.46 13.72 -14.74
CA ALA A 28 3.01 14.47 -13.64
C ALA A 28 3.65 13.42 -12.72
N SER A 29 4.93 13.59 -12.41
CA SER A 29 5.59 12.79 -11.38
C SER A 29 4.93 13.17 -10.06
N GLY A 30 3.73 12.63 -9.79
CA GLY A 30 3.31 12.37 -8.42
C GLY A 30 4.44 11.53 -7.84
N GLN A 31 5.09 12.05 -6.81
CA GLN A 31 6.12 11.30 -6.11
C GLN A 31 5.40 10.13 -5.45
N SER A 32 5.36 9.00 -6.15
CA SER A 32 4.77 7.78 -5.64
C SER A 32 5.71 7.21 -4.59
N GLY A 33 5.16 6.89 -3.43
CA GLY A 33 5.92 6.47 -2.26
C GLY A 33 5.81 4.98 -1.98
N GLN A 34 6.69 4.49 -1.13
CA GLN A 34 6.61 3.17 -0.54
C GLN A 34 6.18 3.25 0.92
N LEU A 35 5.43 2.24 1.38
CA LEU A 35 5.04 2.08 2.78
C LEU A 35 5.19 0.61 3.19
N PHE A 36 6.07 0.34 4.14
CA PHE A 36 6.30 -0.97 4.75
C PHE A 36 6.24 -0.85 6.27
N LEU A 37 5.05 -1.01 6.85
CA LEU A 37 4.81 -0.74 8.27
C LEU A 37 4.25 -1.96 9.00
N ASN A 38 4.72 -2.16 10.22
CA ASN A 38 4.15 -3.10 11.19
C ASN A 38 3.41 -2.30 12.26
N VAL A 39 2.20 -2.75 12.60
CA VAL A 39 1.35 -2.14 13.62
C VAL A 39 1.11 -3.18 14.72
N TYR A 40 1.71 -2.97 15.89
CA TYR A 40 1.54 -3.82 17.06
C TYR A 40 0.54 -3.18 18.00
N VAL A 41 -0.58 -3.84 18.25
CA VAL A 41 -1.53 -3.39 19.28
C VAL A 41 -1.05 -3.89 20.64
N ASP A 42 -0.95 -2.97 21.60
CA ASP A 42 -0.61 -3.28 22.98
C ASP A 42 -1.80 -3.94 23.69
N ASP A 43 -1.54 -4.99 24.48
CA ASP A 43 -2.53 -5.66 25.31
C ASP A 43 -2.75 -4.97 26.68
N SER A 44 -1.97 -3.93 26.95
CA SER A 44 -2.02 -3.19 28.20
C SER A 44 -3.22 -2.24 28.30
N SER A 45 -3.50 -1.79 29.52
CA SER A 45 -4.52 -0.76 29.80
C SER A 45 -4.25 0.58 29.13
N ALA A 46 -3.03 0.82 28.61
CA ALA A 46 -2.67 2.03 27.88
C ALA A 46 -3.30 2.08 26.48
N ARG A 47 -3.71 0.93 25.91
CA ARG A 47 -4.49 0.83 24.66
C ARG A 47 -3.84 1.62 23.51
N LYS A 48 -2.52 1.48 23.38
CA LYS A 48 -1.71 2.10 22.32
C LYS A 48 -1.41 1.09 21.22
N ALA A 49 -1.06 1.59 20.05
CA ALA A 49 -0.42 0.86 18.98
C ALA A 49 1.00 1.40 18.78
N LEU A 50 1.94 0.49 18.53
CA LEU A 50 3.28 0.78 18.08
C LEU A 50 3.34 0.57 16.56
N VAL A 51 3.63 1.63 15.81
CA VAL A 51 3.81 1.60 14.36
C VAL A 51 5.31 1.73 14.05
N VAL A 52 5.88 0.76 13.36
CA VAL A 52 7.31 0.72 13.02
C VAL A 52 7.54 0.19 11.62
N GLY A 53 8.52 0.75 10.92
CA GLY A 53 8.88 0.27 9.58
C GLY A 53 9.49 1.36 8.73
N ASN A 54 9.48 1.19 7.42
CA ASN A 54 10.08 2.12 6.48
C ASN A 54 9.03 2.72 5.55
N MET A 55 9.14 4.01 5.25
CA MET A 55 8.32 4.70 4.27
C MET A 55 9.03 5.94 3.73
N ASP A 56 8.63 6.40 2.54
CA ASP A 56 9.30 7.54 1.88
C ASP A 56 8.87 8.91 2.44
N ASP A 57 7.58 9.06 2.77
CA ASP A 57 7.02 10.31 3.29
C ASP A 57 5.93 10.05 4.35
N PRO A 58 6.16 10.43 5.62
CA PRO A 58 5.20 10.25 6.70
C PRO A 58 4.02 11.24 6.65
N SER A 59 4.03 12.23 5.76
CA SER A 59 2.99 13.29 5.71
C SER A 59 1.57 12.74 5.49
N GLY A 60 1.45 11.56 4.87
CA GLY A 60 0.21 10.83 4.66
C GLY A 60 -0.39 10.19 5.92
N LEU A 61 0.36 10.11 7.03
CA LEU A 61 -0.05 9.45 8.27
C LEU A 61 -0.62 10.45 9.28
N ALA A 62 -1.91 10.76 9.14
CA ALA A 62 -2.58 11.73 10.00
C ALA A 62 -2.49 11.43 11.52
N PHE A 63 -2.34 10.16 11.90
CA PHE A 63 -2.18 9.74 13.30
C PHE A 63 -0.89 10.30 13.93
N LEU A 64 0.10 10.70 13.13
CA LEU A 64 1.37 11.23 13.64
C LEU A 64 1.21 12.56 14.35
N ASN A 65 0.18 13.35 13.97
CA ASN A 65 -0.13 14.65 14.56
C ASN A 65 -0.41 14.61 16.07
N SER A 66 -0.79 13.44 16.59
CA SER A 66 -1.07 13.22 18.01
C SER A 66 -0.26 12.07 18.61
N SER A 67 0.84 11.66 17.95
CA SER A 67 1.67 10.53 18.39
C SER A 67 3.03 10.97 18.94
N GLU A 68 3.59 10.16 19.83
CA GLU A 68 5.03 10.18 20.13
C GLU A 68 5.76 9.46 19.00
N HIS A 69 6.60 10.14 18.24
CA HIS A 69 7.26 9.54 17.07
C HIS A 69 8.66 10.03 16.79
N ILE A 70 9.41 9.20 16.06
CA ILE A 70 10.70 9.49 15.43
C ILE A 70 10.58 9.07 13.97
N TYR A 71 10.97 9.97 13.07
CA TYR A 71 11.16 9.68 11.65
C TYR A 71 12.59 10.05 11.27
N GLU A 72 13.34 9.08 10.78
CA GLU A 72 14.74 9.22 10.42
C GLU A 72 14.91 9.55 8.93
N GLU A 73 16.05 10.14 8.56
CA GLU A 73 16.37 10.50 7.16
C GLU A 73 16.42 9.29 6.22
N ASN A 74 16.59 8.08 6.76
CA ASN A 74 16.61 6.82 6.01
C ASN A 74 15.20 6.24 5.74
N GLY A 75 14.13 6.94 6.14
CA GLY A 75 12.75 6.49 5.97
C GLY A 75 12.22 5.64 7.13
N GLN A 76 13.02 5.37 8.16
CA GLN A 76 12.60 4.57 9.30
C GLN A 76 11.66 5.37 10.21
N LEU A 77 10.49 4.81 10.48
CA LEU A 77 9.47 5.32 11.39
C LEU A 77 9.42 4.49 12.67
N TYR A 78 9.29 5.17 13.81
CA TYR A 78 8.87 4.62 15.10
C TYR A 78 7.81 5.55 15.68
N ALA A 79 6.59 5.07 15.91
CA ALA A 79 5.51 5.87 16.47
C ALA A 79 4.66 5.08 17.48
N ALA A 80 4.35 5.69 18.62
CA ALA A 80 3.39 5.18 19.59
C ALA A 80 2.16 6.07 19.62
N THR A 81 0.97 5.48 19.39
CA THR A 81 -0.27 6.24 19.22
C THR A 81 -1.48 5.44 19.73
N ASP A 82 -2.47 6.11 20.31
CA ASP A 82 -3.78 5.54 20.63
C ASP A 82 -4.84 5.87 19.57
N SER A 83 -4.56 6.84 18.70
CA SER A 83 -5.54 7.38 17.72
C SER A 83 -5.99 6.39 16.63
N LEU A 84 -5.26 5.29 16.45
CA LEU A 84 -5.64 4.21 15.54
C LEU A 84 -6.74 3.31 16.11
N LEU A 85 -6.95 3.34 17.44
CA LEU A 85 -7.79 2.40 18.16
C LEU A 85 -9.04 3.10 18.71
N LYS A 86 -10.18 2.43 18.56
CA LYS A 86 -11.48 2.86 19.11
C LYS A 86 -12.16 1.67 19.76
N GLU A 87 -12.78 1.89 20.91
CA GLU A 87 -13.61 0.90 21.59
C GLU A 87 -15.07 1.34 21.52
N ASP A 88 -15.97 0.40 21.25
CA ASP A 88 -17.42 0.57 21.32
C ASP A 88 -18.08 -0.69 21.92
N ASP A 89 -19.42 -0.69 21.97
CA ASP A 89 -20.20 -1.79 22.54
C ASP A 89 -20.04 -3.13 21.79
N LEU A 90 -19.50 -3.11 20.56
CA LEU A 90 -19.27 -4.30 19.73
C LEU A 90 -17.84 -4.83 19.84
N GLY A 91 -16.95 -4.06 20.45
CA GLY A 91 -15.56 -4.42 20.71
C GLY A 91 -14.59 -3.33 20.30
N TRP A 92 -13.49 -3.74 19.69
CA TRP A 92 -12.42 -2.87 19.22
C TRP A 92 -12.47 -2.68 17.72
N LYS A 93 -12.10 -1.47 17.30
CA LYS A 93 -11.89 -1.08 15.92
C LYS A 93 -10.50 -0.47 15.78
N LEU A 94 -9.75 -0.95 14.80
CA LEU A 94 -8.51 -0.32 14.35
C LEU A 94 -8.76 0.28 12.97
N ASP A 95 -8.46 1.56 12.82
CA ASP A 95 -8.54 2.30 11.56
C ASP A 95 -7.14 2.80 11.19
N PHE A 96 -6.63 2.39 10.01
CA PHE A 96 -5.33 2.79 9.48
C PHE A 96 -5.49 3.40 8.08
N PRO A 97 -5.95 4.66 7.98
CA PRO A 97 -5.98 5.41 6.73
C PRO A 97 -4.64 6.08 6.45
N VAL A 98 -4.24 6.10 5.19
CA VAL A 98 -3.06 6.81 4.71
C VAL A 98 -3.46 7.67 3.51
N SER A 99 -2.97 8.91 3.45
CA SER A 99 -3.17 9.80 2.29
C SER A 99 -1.95 9.82 1.39
N GLY A 100 -2.14 9.81 0.07
CA GLY A 100 -1.06 9.85 -0.91
C GLY A 100 -1.18 8.78 -1.99
N HIS A 101 -0.15 8.72 -2.83
CA HIS A 101 0.00 7.71 -3.88
C HIS A 101 1.13 6.76 -3.53
N TYR A 102 0.84 5.46 -3.54
CA TYR A 102 1.77 4.41 -3.13
C TYR A 102 2.01 3.41 -4.26
N ASP A 103 3.25 3.32 -4.74
CA ASP A 103 3.67 2.30 -5.71
C ASP A 103 3.61 0.92 -5.08
N GLU A 104 4.01 0.82 -3.81
CA GLU A 104 3.97 -0.38 -3.00
C GLU A 104 3.50 -0.05 -1.59
N TYR A 105 2.46 -0.75 -1.16
CA TYR A 105 1.89 -0.66 0.18
C TYR A 105 1.97 -2.04 0.81
N HIS A 106 2.51 -2.11 2.01
CA HIS A 106 2.54 -3.30 2.84
C HIS A 106 2.42 -2.90 4.31
N ALA A 107 1.31 -3.31 4.93
CA ALA A 107 1.04 -3.11 6.34
C ALA A 107 0.70 -4.43 7.02
N VAL A 108 1.39 -4.76 8.11
CA VAL A 108 1.11 -5.96 8.92
C VAL A 108 0.59 -5.55 10.29
N PHE A 109 -0.60 -6.03 10.66
CA PHE A 109 -1.23 -5.75 11.94
C PHE A 109 -1.13 -6.95 12.86
N TYR A 110 -0.63 -6.73 14.07
CA TYR A 110 -0.48 -7.72 15.12
C TYR A 110 -1.43 -7.39 16.26
N ILE A 111 -2.49 -8.18 16.40
CA ILE A 111 -3.47 -8.06 17.48
C ILE A 111 -3.18 -9.14 18.53
N PRO A 112 -3.04 -8.77 19.82
CA PRO A 112 -2.79 -9.73 20.89
C PRO A 112 -3.78 -10.89 20.94
N GLY A 113 -3.38 -11.96 21.61
CA GLY A 113 -4.26 -13.10 21.82
C GLY A 113 -5.44 -12.82 22.73
N GLY A 114 -6.44 -13.71 22.67
CA GLY A 114 -7.71 -13.54 23.39
C GLY A 114 -8.74 -12.70 22.64
N TYR A 115 -8.47 -12.33 21.39
CA TYR A 115 -9.38 -11.62 20.51
C TYR A 115 -9.73 -12.45 19.27
N GLU A 116 -10.96 -12.28 18.79
CA GLU A 116 -11.45 -12.82 17.52
C GLU A 116 -11.73 -11.68 16.54
N LEU A 117 -11.24 -11.84 15.31
CA LEU A 117 -11.56 -10.96 14.19
C LEU A 117 -13.04 -11.08 13.82
N ARG A 118 -13.70 -9.94 13.59
CA ARG A 118 -15.12 -9.87 13.21
C ARG A 118 -15.31 -9.39 11.78
N GLN A 119 -14.59 -8.36 11.38
CA GLN A 119 -14.70 -7.80 10.04
C GLN A 119 -13.39 -7.15 9.63
N ILE A 120 -13.07 -7.25 8.34
CA ILE A 120 -12.01 -6.51 7.67
C ILE A 120 -12.65 -5.72 6.53
N ASN A 121 -12.31 -4.45 6.39
CA ASN A 121 -12.58 -3.64 5.22
C ASN A 121 -11.27 -3.02 4.74
N CYS A 122 -11.05 -3.01 3.43
CA CYS A 122 -9.87 -2.43 2.81
C CYS A 122 -10.24 -1.66 1.55
N SER A 123 -9.44 -0.65 1.20
CA SER A 123 -9.53 0.03 -0.10
C SER A 123 -9.40 -0.97 -1.26
N GLN A 124 -10.01 -0.64 -2.39
CA GLN A 124 -9.88 -1.43 -3.62
C GLN A 124 -8.41 -1.55 -4.02
N GLY A 125 -7.98 -2.76 -4.42
CA GLY A 125 -6.60 -3.06 -4.82
C GLY A 125 -5.74 -3.63 -3.70
N LEU A 126 -6.20 -3.58 -2.44
CA LEU A 126 -5.55 -4.25 -1.33
C LEU A 126 -5.91 -5.74 -1.28
N GLU A 127 -4.89 -6.57 -1.12
CA GLU A 127 -4.99 -7.99 -0.81
C GLU A 127 -4.76 -8.21 0.68
N VAL A 128 -5.45 -9.19 1.25
CA VAL A 128 -5.44 -9.44 2.70
C VAL A 128 -5.24 -10.92 2.98
N LEU A 129 -4.28 -11.23 3.84
CA LEU A 129 -4.05 -12.56 4.40
C LEU A 129 -4.17 -12.50 5.93
N SER A 130 -5.13 -13.25 6.47
CA SER A 130 -5.32 -13.38 7.91
C SER A 130 -4.76 -14.71 8.39
N SER A 131 -3.98 -14.68 9.47
CA SER A 131 -3.47 -15.87 10.14
C SER A 131 -3.46 -15.70 11.65
N SER A 132 -3.18 -16.78 12.38
CA SER A 132 -2.94 -16.72 13.82
C SER A 132 -1.65 -17.44 14.14
N TYR A 133 -0.78 -16.80 14.92
CA TYR A 133 0.51 -17.34 15.33
C TYR A 133 0.70 -17.13 16.84
N ASN A 134 0.88 -18.21 17.60
CA ASN A 134 1.00 -18.19 19.06
C ASN A 134 -0.11 -17.36 19.75
N GLY A 135 -1.35 -17.50 19.26
CA GLY A 135 -2.50 -16.76 19.78
C GLY A 135 -2.62 -15.31 19.28
N THR A 136 -1.57 -14.73 18.69
CA THR A 136 -1.62 -13.40 18.06
C THR A 136 -2.34 -13.52 16.72
N LEU A 137 -3.33 -12.68 16.48
CA LEU A 137 -3.92 -12.51 15.16
C LEU A 137 -3.01 -11.62 14.31
N VAL A 138 -2.66 -12.11 13.13
CA VAL A 138 -1.80 -11.39 12.18
C VAL A 138 -2.59 -11.12 10.91
N LEU A 139 -2.67 -9.86 10.52
CA LEU A 139 -3.28 -9.42 9.27
C LEU A 139 -2.20 -8.80 8.39
N ASP A 140 -1.84 -9.51 7.33
CA ASP A 140 -0.89 -9.06 6.31
C ASP A 140 -1.69 -8.42 5.16
N VAL A 141 -1.42 -7.15 4.86
CA VAL A 141 -2.16 -6.36 3.88
C VAL A 141 -1.19 -5.73 2.89
N GLN A 142 -1.38 -6.00 1.61
CA GLN A 142 -0.46 -5.55 0.56
C GLN A 142 -1.20 -5.04 -0.68
N GLY A 143 -0.56 -4.20 -1.47
CA GLY A 143 -1.07 -3.78 -2.78
C GLY A 143 -0.11 -2.85 -3.52
N PHE A 144 -0.43 -2.58 -4.78
CA PHE A 144 0.39 -1.76 -5.68
C PHE A 144 -0.46 -0.68 -6.34
N ASP A 145 0.17 0.46 -6.67
CA ASP A 145 -0.45 1.59 -7.35
C ASP A 145 -1.77 2.04 -6.70
N LEU A 146 -1.69 2.41 -5.41
CA LEU A 146 -2.84 2.74 -4.58
C LEU A 146 -2.94 4.25 -4.32
N ILE A 147 -4.17 4.76 -4.35
CA ILE A 147 -4.49 6.14 -3.95
C ILE A 147 -5.26 6.10 -2.63
N ASP A 148 -4.75 6.81 -1.64
CA ASP A 148 -5.33 6.96 -0.30
C ASP A 148 -5.77 5.61 0.32
N PRO A 149 -4.87 4.61 0.45
CA PRO A 149 -5.23 3.29 0.96
C PRO A 149 -5.68 3.37 2.42
N ALA A 150 -6.69 2.58 2.75
CA ALA A 150 -7.22 2.47 4.11
C ALA A 150 -7.49 1.01 4.47
N VAL A 151 -7.13 0.65 5.69
CA VAL A 151 -7.46 -0.64 6.31
C VAL A 151 -8.27 -0.38 7.57
N SER A 152 -9.35 -1.14 7.74
CA SER A 152 -10.16 -1.11 8.95
C SER A 152 -10.46 -2.54 9.39
N LEU A 153 -10.19 -2.84 10.65
CA LEU A 153 -10.46 -4.15 11.25
C LEU A 153 -11.25 -3.98 12.55
N SER A 154 -12.15 -4.91 12.80
CA SER A 154 -12.89 -4.99 14.06
C SER A 154 -12.66 -6.35 14.71
N TYR A 155 -12.47 -6.34 16.02
CA TYR A 155 -12.15 -7.52 16.80
C TYR A 155 -12.72 -7.38 18.21
N ARG A 156 -13.01 -8.49 18.88
CA ARG A 156 -13.50 -8.46 20.26
C ARG A 156 -12.96 -9.64 21.03
N ALA A 157 -13.02 -9.58 22.36
CA ALA A 157 -12.62 -10.69 23.20
C ALA A 157 -13.32 -12.00 22.75
N ALA A 158 -12.54 -13.08 22.69
CA ALA A 158 -13.00 -14.42 22.34
C ALA A 158 -13.95 -15.00 23.41
#